data_AF-A0A1C1YSX8-F1
#
_entry.id   AF-A0A1C1YSX8-F1
#
_cell.length_a   1.000
_cell.length_b   1.000
_cell.length_c   1.000
_cell.angle_alpha   90.00
_cell.angle_beta   90.00
_cell.angle_gamma   90.00
#
_symmetry.space_group_name_H-M   'P 1'
#
loop_
_entity.id
_entity.type
_entity.pdbx_description
1 polymer ?
#
loop_
_entity_poly.entity_id
_entity_poly.type
_entity_poly.pdbx_seq_one_letter_code
_entity_poly.pdbx_strand_id
1 'polypeptide(L)'
;MPDHGVATSPSVLVTLGGASGRLSHVIEGGRLEIRSRGDGALISACDPGPSMDPASMNRLGDEVLARLRELFPDIGSPQIEEVRIAHRPMLAAGRPLVSAAPGMGNLLLAVAHPGVILAPEISRQVAALMAL
;
A
#
# COMPACT_ATOMS: atom_id res chain seq x y z
N MET A 1 8.33 4.34 -25.98
CA MET A 1 7.91 5.40 -25.05
C MET A 1 9.15 5.90 -24.31
N PRO A 2 9.23 7.19 -23.93
CA PRO A 2 10.35 7.68 -23.13
C PRO A 2 10.46 6.90 -21.81
N ASP A 3 11.69 6.65 -21.35
CA ASP A 3 11.91 6.13 -20.01
C ASP A 3 11.67 7.25 -18.99
N HIS A 4 10.62 7.10 -18.19
CA HIS A 4 10.24 8.07 -17.16
C HIS A 4 10.90 7.78 -15.80
N GLY A 5 11.84 6.82 -15.74
CA GLY A 5 12.56 6.46 -14.51
C GLY A 5 11.66 5.83 -13.45
N VAL A 6 10.56 5.19 -13.88
CA VAL A 6 9.60 4.51 -13.01
C VAL A 6 9.94 3.03 -12.93
N ALA A 7 10.38 2.58 -11.76
CA ALA A 7 10.53 1.17 -11.42
C ALA A 7 9.31 0.68 -10.62
N THR A 8 9.24 -0.62 -10.35
CA THR A 8 8.24 -1.19 -9.44
C THR A 8 8.92 -1.93 -8.30
N SER A 9 8.44 -1.74 -7.07
CA SER A 9 8.81 -2.55 -5.90
C SER A 9 7.60 -3.39 -5.47
N PRO A 10 7.73 -4.71 -5.35
CA PRO A 10 6.63 -5.55 -4.89
C PRO A 10 6.30 -5.28 -3.42
N SER A 11 5.04 -5.49 -3.07
CA SER A 11 4.44 -5.37 -1.75
C SER A 11 3.36 -6.43 -1.60
N VAL A 12 2.99 -6.77 -0.37
CA VAL A 12 1.92 -7.74 -0.10
C VAL A 12 0.86 -7.07 0.77
N LEU A 13 -0.40 -7.21 0.39
CA LEU A 13 -1.53 -6.75 1.16
C LEU A 13 -2.22 -7.97 1.78
N VAL A 14 -2.27 -8.01 3.11
CA VAL A 14 -3.01 -9.04 3.86
C VAL A 14 -4.31 -8.43 4.38
N THR A 15 -5.43 -9.01 3.99
CA THR A 15 -6.77 -8.63 4.48
C THR A 15 -7.23 -9.63 5.52
N LEU A 16 -7.67 -9.14 6.67
CA LEU A 16 -8.16 -9.92 7.79
C LEU A 16 -9.61 -9.56 8.09
N GLY A 17 -10.48 -10.55 8.10
CA GLY A 17 -11.90 -10.44 8.46
C GLY A 17 -12.18 -10.96 9.86
N GLY A 18 -13.38 -10.74 10.38
CA GLY A 18 -13.83 -11.33 11.65
C GLY A 18 -13.17 -10.75 12.91
N ALA A 19 -12.46 -9.62 12.77
CA ALA A 19 -11.95 -8.86 13.90
C ALA A 19 -13.10 -8.12 14.60
N SER A 20 -13.16 -8.21 15.94
CA SER A 20 -14.07 -7.41 16.75
C SER A 20 -13.32 -6.21 17.33
N GLY A 21 -13.68 -5.02 16.89
CA GLY A 21 -13.06 -3.78 17.34
C GLY A 21 -12.94 -2.76 16.21
N ARG A 22 -12.82 -1.48 16.56
CA ARG A 22 -12.65 -0.41 15.59
C ARG A 22 -11.28 0.24 15.76
N LEU A 23 -10.41 0.03 14.78
CA LEU A 23 -9.18 0.82 14.67
C LEU A 23 -9.53 2.17 14.04
N SER A 24 -9.35 3.25 14.80
CA SER A 24 -9.56 4.62 14.30
C SER A 24 -8.32 5.23 13.67
N HIS A 25 -7.16 4.58 13.85
CA HIS A 25 -5.86 5.03 13.37
C HIS A 25 -5.09 3.87 12.75
N VAL A 26 -4.10 4.19 11.91
CA VAL A 26 -3.07 3.24 11.53
C VAL A 26 -2.21 2.96 12.76
N ILE A 27 -1.94 1.68 13.03
CA ILE A 27 -1.03 1.25 14.08
C ILE A 27 0.21 0.68 13.42
N GLU A 28 1.37 1.15 13.84
CA GLU A 28 2.69 0.65 13.41
C GLU A 28 3.50 0.33 14.67
N GLY A 29 3.80 -0.94 14.89
CA GLY A 29 4.55 -1.38 16.07
C GLY A 29 4.54 -2.89 16.25
N GLY A 30 5.49 -3.43 17.02
CA GLY A 30 5.54 -4.88 17.27
C GLY A 30 5.74 -5.72 16.00
N ARG A 31 6.35 -5.13 14.95
CA ARG A 31 6.49 -5.71 13.60
C ARG A 31 5.16 -5.96 12.88
N LEU A 32 4.14 -5.16 13.19
CA LEU A 32 2.84 -5.16 12.54
C LEU A 32 2.44 -3.73 12.18
N GLU A 33 2.17 -3.52 10.91
CA GLU A 33 1.37 -2.39 10.43
C GLU A 33 -0.07 -2.86 10.29
N ILE A 34 -1.05 -2.20 10.88
CA ILE A 34 -2.46 -2.57 10.68
C ILE A 34 -3.35 -1.33 10.64
N ARG A 35 -4.35 -1.36 9.75
CA ARG A 35 -5.35 -0.30 9.59
C ARG A 35 -6.73 -0.88 9.35
N SER A 36 -7.78 -0.16 9.73
CA SER A 36 -9.15 -0.53 9.34
C SER A 36 -9.41 -0.19 7.87
N ARG A 37 -10.10 -1.09 7.16
CA ARG A 37 -10.66 -0.81 5.82
C ARG A 37 -11.97 -0.05 5.87
N GLY A 38 -12.58 0.09 7.06
CA GLY A 38 -13.85 0.80 7.27
C GLY A 38 -15.11 -0.08 7.16
N ASP A 39 -14.99 -1.29 6.60
CA ASP A 39 -16.07 -2.28 6.45
C ASP A 39 -16.01 -3.41 7.50
N GLY A 40 -15.20 -3.23 8.54
CA GLY A 40 -14.94 -4.23 9.57
C GLY A 40 -13.71 -5.10 9.30
N ALA A 41 -13.16 -5.10 8.08
CA ALA A 41 -11.89 -5.73 7.81
C ALA A 41 -10.70 -4.89 8.31
N LEU A 42 -9.61 -5.58 8.63
CA LEU A 42 -8.31 -5.00 8.88
C LEU A 42 -7.38 -5.31 7.70
N ILE A 43 -6.44 -4.41 7.43
CA ILE A 43 -5.45 -4.58 6.36
C ILE A 43 -4.06 -4.31 6.89
N SER A 44 -3.11 -5.16 6.51
CA SER A 44 -1.67 -4.98 6.71
C SER A 44 -0.96 -4.86 5.37
N ALA A 45 -0.10 -3.85 5.21
CA ALA A 45 0.83 -3.78 4.08
C ALA A 45 2.20 -4.29 4.53
N CYS A 46 2.70 -5.31 3.83
CA CYS A 46 3.94 -6.00 4.15
C CYS A 46 4.93 -5.90 2.99
N ASP A 47 6.22 -5.92 3.30
CA ASP A 47 7.22 -6.24 2.30
C ASP A 47 7.23 -7.74 2.03
N PRO A 48 7.36 -8.17 0.76
CA PRO A 48 7.49 -9.57 0.45
C PRO A 48 8.82 -10.12 0.99
N GLY A 49 8.81 -11.39 1.37
CA GLY A 49 10.04 -12.13 1.65
C GLY A 49 10.85 -12.43 0.37
N PRO A 50 11.85 -13.33 0.47
CA PRO A 50 12.72 -13.68 -0.65
C PRO A 50 12.00 -14.41 -1.81
N SER A 51 10.81 -14.95 -1.56
CA SER A 51 9.96 -15.58 -2.57
C SER A 51 8.53 -15.05 -2.48
N MET A 52 7.87 -14.96 -3.63
CA MET A 52 6.47 -14.56 -3.78
C MET A 52 5.60 -15.71 -4.30
N ASP A 53 6.07 -16.95 -4.19
CA ASP A 53 5.25 -18.13 -4.49
C ASP A 53 4.04 -18.24 -3.52
N PRO A 54 2.98 -18.97 -3.90
CA PRO A 54 1.78 -19.08 -3.07
C PRO A 54 2.02 -19.55 -1.64
N ALA A 55 2.96 -20.48 -1.41
CA ALA A 55 3.26 -20.97 -0.06
C ALA A 55 3.96 -19.90 0.78
N SER A 56 4.83 -19.10 0.17
CA SER A 56 5.47 -17.94 0.81
C SER A 56 4.45 -16.85 1.16
N MET A 57 3.46 -16.60 0.31
CA MET A 57 2.39 -15.66 0.60
C MET A 57 1.46 -16.13 1.72
N ASN A 58 1.10 -17.42 1.73
CA ASN A 58 0.32 -18.00 2.82
C ASN A 58 1.04 -17.87 4.16
N ARG A 59 2.35 -18.20 4.21
CA ARG A 59 3.16 -18.02 5.43
C ARG A 59 3.19 -16.57 5.93
N LEU A 60 3.33 -15.61 5.02
CA LEU A 60 3.30 -14.19 5.38
C LEU A 60 1.92 -13.78 5.96
N GLY A 61 0.83 -14.29 5.38
CA GLY A 61 -0.52 -14.11 5.94
C GLY A 61 -0.64 -14.69 7.36
N ASP A 62 -0.15 -15.91 7.57
CA ASP A 62 -0.15 -16.58 8.87
C ASP A 62 0.68 -15.81 9.91
N GLU A 63 1.84 -15.29 9.53
CA GLU A 63 2.69 -14.44 10.38
C GLU A 63 1.96 -13.17 10.80
N VAL A 64 1.30 -12.47 9.87
CA VAL A 64 0.51 -11.27 10.17
C VAL A 64 -0.64 -11.60 11.12
N LEU A 65 -1.38 -12.68 10.87
CA LEU A 65 -2.48 -13.11 11.72
C LEU A 65 -2.01 -13.47 13.14
N ALA A 66 -0.89 -14.19 13.25
CA ALA A 66 -0.29 -14.54 14.53
C ALA A 66 0.13 -13.29 15.31
N ARG A 67 0.77 -12.31 14.65
CA ARG A 67 1.18 -11.05 15.26
C ARG A 67 -0.01 -10.20 15.71
N LEU A 68 -1.08 -10.16 14.91
CA LEU A 68 -2.32 -9.48 15.30
C LEU A 68 -2.88 -10.07 16.60
N ARG A 69 -2.97 -11.41 16.70
CA ARG A 69 -3.49 -12.09 17.90
C ARG A 69 -2.59 -11.91 19.13
N GLU A 70 -1.28 -11.84 18.93
CA GLU A 70 -0.31 -11.57 20.00
C GLU A 70 -0.45 -10.15 20.55
N LEU A 71 -0.55 -9.15 19.66
CA LEU A 71 -0.62 -7.74 20.06
C LEU A 71 -2.02 -7.32 20.55
N PHE A 72 -3.06 -8.00 20.07
CA PHE A 72 -4.46 -7.70 20.39
C PHE A 72 -5.21 -8.98 20.76
N PRO A 73 -5.03 -9.52 21.97
CA PRO A 73 -5.63 -10.78 22.39
C PRO A 73 -7.17 -10.77 22.37
N ASP A 74 -7.79 -9.60 22.53
CA ASP A 74 -9.25 -9.41 22.56
C ASP A 74 -9.84 -8.98 21.20
N ILE A 75 -9.09 -9.07 20.10
CA ILE A 75 -9.51 -8.60 18.76
C ILE A 75 -10.54 -9.52 18.08
N GLY A 76 -11.16 -10.44 18.82
CA GLY A 76 -12.16 -11.39 18.31
C GLY A 76 -11.51 -12.62 17.68
N SER A 77 -12.04 -13.06 16.53
CA SER A 77 -11.57 -14.27 15.84
C SER A 77 -11.14 -13.95 14.42
N PRO A 78 -10.08 -13.14 14.24
CA PRO A 78 -9.65 -12.73 12.92
C PRO A 78 -9.25 -13.92 12.06
N GLN A 79 -9.56 -13.88 10.76
CA GLN A 79 -9.18 -14.87 9.75
C GLN A 79 -8.60 -14.15 8.54
N ILE A 80 -7.69 -14.81 7.81
CA ILE A 80 -7.16 -14.30 6.55
C ILE A 80 -8.25 -14.42 5.48
N GLU A 81 -8.66 -13.28 4.92
CA GLU A 81 -9.59 -13.23 3.79
C GLU A 81 -8.84 -13.25 2.45
N GLU A 82 -7.72 -12.53 2.38
CA GLU A 82 -6.95 -12.38 1.14
C GLU A 82 -5.47 -12.09 1.45
N VAL A 83 -4.58 -12.64 0.64
CA VAL A 83 -3.18 -12.22 0.54
C VAL A 83 -2.89 -11.90 -0.92
N ARG A 84 -2.60 -10.63 -1.23
CA ARG A 84 -2.42 -10.17 -2.61
C ARG A 84 -1.10 -9.44 -2.80
N ILE A 85 -0.38 -9.80 -3.86
CA ILE A 85 0.81 -9.06 -4.29
C ILE A 85 0.37 -7.79 -5.02
N ALA A 86 0.99 -6.67 -4.67
CA ALA A 86 0.82 -5.37 -5.31
C ALA A 86 2.18 -4.78 -5.69
N HIS A 87 2.21 -3.90 -6.70
CA HIS A 87 3.44 -3.28 -7.19
C HIS A 87 3.41 -1.78 -6.93
N ARG A 88 4.30 -1.32 -6.05
CA ARG A 88 4.48 0.10 -5.73
C ARG A 88 5.31 0.76 -6.83
N PRO A 89 4.86 1.87 -7.43
CA PRO A 89 5.72 2.63 -8.34
C PRO A 89 6.85 3.29 -7.54
N MET A 90 8.09 3.12 -7.98
CA MET A 90 9.29 3.68 -7.36
C MET A 90 9.97 4.62 -8.33
N LEU A 91 10.30 5.83 -7.87
CA LEU A 91 10.99 6.84 -8.66
C LEU A 91 12.44 6.95 -8.18
N ALA A 92 13.38 7.01 -9.12
CA ALA A 92 14.82 6.99 -8.83
C ALA A 92 15.28 8.09 -7.84
N ALA A 93 14.58 9.22 -7.79
CA ALA A 93 14.91 10.35 -6.91
C ALA A 93 14.10 10.41 -5.60
N GLY A 94 13.26 9.41 -5.31
CA GLY A 94 12.44 9.38 -4.09
C GLY A 94 11.38 10.49 -3.98
N ARG A 95 11.19 11.28 -5.03
CA ARG A 95 10.19 12.35 -5.11
C ARG A 95 9.09 11.96 -6.10
N PRO A 96 7.81 12.33 -5.85
CA PRO A 96 6.74 12.21 -6.83
C PRO A 96 7.11 12.82 -8.19
N LEU A 97 6.69 12.18 -9.26
CA LEU A 97 6.74 12.70 -10.62
C LEU A 97 5.36 13.29 -10.92
N VAL A 98 5.28 14.63 -10.91
CA VAL A 98 4.10 15.36 -11.37
C VAL A 98 4.55 16.39 -12.40
N SER A 99 4.30 16.11 -13.69
CA SER A 99 4.80 16.94 -14.78
C SER A 99 3.99 16.79 -16.07
N ALA A 100 4.17 17.71 -17.01
CA ALA A 100 3.82 17.45 -18.40
C ALA A 100 4.76 16.41 -19.02
N ALA A 101 4.27 15.62 -19.96
CA ALA A 101 5.08 14.66 -20.70
C ALA A 101 5.89 15.38 -21.79
N PRO A 102 7.23 15.21 -21.85
CA PRO A 102 8.05 15.84 -22.88
C PRO A 102 7.60 15.44 -24.29
N GLY A 103 7.41 16.41 -25.17
CA GLY A 103 7.08 16.18 -26.58
C GLY A 103 5.64 15.72 -26.87
N MET A 104 4.75 15.66 -25.87
CA MET A 104 3.35 15.29 -26.04
C MET A 104 2.44 16.34 -25.39
N GLY A 105 1.81 17.17 -26.22
CA GLY A 105 0.84 18.16 -25.76
C GLY A 105 -0.34 17.49 -25.05
N ASN A 106 -0.79 18.10 -23.94
CA ASN A 106 -1.94 17.66 -23.14
C ASN A 106 -1.81 16.31 -22.42
N LEU A 107 -0.60 15.72 -22.36
CA LEU A 107 -0.33 14.55 -21.52
C LEU A 107 0.37 14.97 -20.22
N LEU A 108 -0.25 14.63 -19.09
CA LEU A 108 0.32 14.83 -17.75
C LEU A 108 0.69 13.48 -17.13
N LEU A 109 1.79 13.46 -16.39
CA LEU A 109 2.27 12.31 -15.63
C LEU A 109 2.10 12.61 -14.14
N ALA A 110 1.52 11.66 -13.40
CA ALA A 110 1.36 11.72 -11.95
C ALA A 110 1.67 10.34 -11.36
N VAL A 111 2.92 10.13 -10.95
CA VAL A 111 3.42 8.87 -10.38
C VAL A 111 4.05 9.17 -9.04
N ALA A 112 3.73 8.39 -8.00
CA ALA A 112 4.25 8.65 -6.67
C ALA A 112 4.22 7.42 -5.75
N HIS A 113 5.14 7.39 -4.81
CA HIS A 113 5.06 6.57 -3.61
C HIS A 113 5.53 7.39 -2.40
N PRO A 114 4.79 7.41 -1.27
CA PRO A 114 3.47 6.80 -1.06
C PRO A 114 2.33 7.56 -1.74
N GLY A 115 1.66 6.93 -2.71
CA GLY A 115 0.64 7.58 -3.54
C GLY A 115 -0.63 8.01 -2.79
N VAL A 116 -1.14 7.17 -1.89
CA VAL A 116 -2.38 7.45 -1.13
C VAL A 116 -2.18 8.63 -0.18
N ILE A 117 -1.07 8.66 0.56
CA ILE A 117 -0.75 9.73 1.50
C ILE A 117 -0.56 11.06 0.76
N LEU A 118 0.09 11.02 -0.41
CA LEU A 118 0.41 12.20 -1.21
C LEU A 118 -0.70 12.61 -2.19
N ALA A 119 -1.81 11.87 -2.27
CA ALA A 119 -2.86 12.09 -3.26
C ALA A 119 -3.41 13.53 -3.29
N PRO A 120 -3.65 14.21 -2.14
CA PRO A 120 -4.11 15.60 -2.17
C PRO A 120 -3.09 16.56 -2.80
N GLU A 121 -1.81 16.40 -2.47
CA GLU A 121 -0.73 17.25 -2.98
C GLU A 121 -0.45 16.99 -4.47
N ILE A 122 -0.47 15.72 -4.88
CA ILE A 122 -0.38 15.34 -6.30
C ILE A 122 -1.52 16.00 -7.08
N SER A 123 -2.74 15.93 -6.57
CA SER A 123 -3.92 16.52 -7.23
C SER A 123 -3.78 18.04 -7.37
N ARG A 124 -3.29 18.71 -6.32
CA ARG A 124 -3.02 20.16 -6.34
C ARG A 124 -1.99 20.54 -7.43
N GLN A 125 -0.92 19.76 -7.57
CA GLN A 125 0.11 20.00 -8.59
C GLN A 125 -0.41 19.73 -10.00
N VAL A 126 -1.17 18.65 -10.21
CA VAL A 126 -1.81 18.35 -11.50
C VAL A 126 -2.76 19.48 -11.91
N ALA A 127 -3.61 19.95 -11.01
CA ALA A 127 -4.53 21.06 -11.29
C ALA A 127 -3.79 22.34 -11.70
N ALA A 128 -2.66 22.66 -11.08
CA ALA A 128 -1.85 23.80 -11.46
C ALA A 128 -1.25 23.67 -12.87
N LEU A 129 -0.86 22.45 -13.28
CA LEU A 129 -0.35 22.19 -14.64
C LEU A 129 -1.44 22.27 -15.71
N MET A 130 -2.70 21.97 -15.37
CA MET A 130 -3.83 22.08 -16.29
C MET A 130 -4.29 23.52 -16.52
N ALA A 131 -3.85 24.47 -15.69
CA ALA A 131 -4.18 25.89 -15.80
C ALA A 131 -3.21 26.68 -16.70
N LEU A 132 -2.19 26.01 -17.26
CA LEU A 132 -1.18 26.55 -18.17
C LEU A 132 -1.50 26.18 -19.62
#